data_AF-A0A2T6DL88-F1
#
_entry.id   AF-A0A2T6DL88-F1
#
_cell.length_a   1.000
_cell.length_b   1.000
_cell.length_c   1.000
_cell.angle_alpha   90.00
_cell.angle_beta   90.00
_cell.angle_gamma   90.00
#
_symmetry.space_group_name_H-M   'P 1'
#
loop_
_entity.id
_entity.type
_entity.pdbx_description
1 polymer ?
#
loop_
_entity_poly.entity_id
_entity_poly.type
_entity_poly.pdbx_seq_one_letter_code
_entity_poly.pdbx_strand_id
1 'polypeptide(L)'
;MKRSQAQTTPRDWCWPAFVMLVIFVASSQSQVAGPSIPNFDKVAHFFAYGLLGTLWARVPSVQRSKPLGIWLAVLLASAYGVSDEFHQSFTPGRSVDFFDWLSDTCGAALAVWVYRFWSGYRRFLEAPLRGNVRIDLPADGTPD
;
A
#
# COMPACT_ATOMS: atom_id res chain seq x y z
N MET A 1 24.98 15.21 14.40
CA MET A 1 23.87 15.64 13.51
C MET A 1 22.60 14.86 13.87
N LYS A 2 21.64 15.48 14.58
CA LYS A 2 20.33 14.85 14.83
C LYS A 2 19.57 14.84 13.50
N ARG A 3 19.31 13.66 12.92
CA ARG A 3 18.38 13.53 11.79
C ARG A 3 17.07 14.20 12.22
N SER A 4 16.65 15.25 11.52
CA SER A 4 15.33 15.85 11.70
C SER A 4 14.31 14.72 11.61
N GLN A 5 13.65 14.44 12.73
CA GLN A 5 12.69 13.33 12.82
C GLN A 5 11.45 13.79 12.06
N ALA A 6 11.20 13.23 10.88
CA ALA A 6 9.96 13.49 10.15
C ALA A 6 8.78 13.12 11.06
N GLN A 7 8.01 14.13 11.47
CA GLN A 7 6.79 13.92 12.23
C GLN A 7 5.74 13.31 11.31
N THR A 8 4.95 12.37 11.83
CA THR A 8 3.78 11.86 11.11
C THR A 8 2.77 12.98 10.96
N THR A 9 2.36 13.23 9.72
CA THR A 9 1.31 14.18 9.38
C THR A 9 0.01 13.44 9.04
N PRO A 10 -1.17 14.08 9.13
CA PRO A 10 -2.42 13.47 8.68
C PRO A 10 -2.37 12.97 7.23
N ARG A 11 -1.59 13.66 6.38
CA ARG A 11 -1.39 13.31 4.97
C ARG A 11 -0.79 11.92 4.77
N ASP A 12 0.03 11.45 5.72
CA ASP A 12 0.68 10.14 5.63
C ASP A 12 -0.33 8.98 5.75
N TRP A 13 -1.47 9.24 6.40
CA TRP A 13 -2.55 8.27 6.60
C TRP A 13 -3.57 8.28 5.46
N CYS A 14 -3.62 9.35 4.66
CA CYS A 14 -4.56 9.48 3.55
C CYS A 14 -4.40 8.35 2.53
N TRP A 15 -3.17 7.92 2.23
CA TRP A 15 -2.94 6.87 1.24
C TRP A 15 -3.38 5.47 1.70
N PRO A 16 -2.97 4.97 2.90
CA PRO A 16 -3.53 3.73 3.44
C PRO A 16 -5.07 3.79 3.51
N ALA A 17 -5.63 4.88 4.03
CA ALA A 17 -7.08 5.03 4.18
C ALA A 17 -7.82 5.00 2.83
N PHE A 18 -7.26 5.64 1.80
CA PHE A 18 -7.80 5.60 0.45
C PHE A 18 -7.80 4.18 -0.13
N VAL A 19 -6.68 3.45 0.00
CA VAL A 19 -6.61 2.06 -0.48
C VAL A 19 -7.56 1.15 0.29
N MET A 20 -7.69 1.31 1.60
CA MET A 20 -8.70 0.60 2.40
C MET A 20 -10.11 0.90 1.88
N LEU A 21 -10.45 2.16 1.61
CA LEU A 21 -11.77 2.50 1.04
C LEU A 21 -12.01 1.81 -0.32
N VAL A 22 -11.01 1.78 -1.19
CA VAL A 22 -11.11 1.10 -2.49
C VAL A 22 -11.32 -0.41 -2.32
N ILE A 23 -10.56 -1.05 -1.42
CA ILE A 23 -10.72 -2.48 -1.11
C ILE A 23 -12.13 -2.74 -0.56
N PHE A 24 -12.57 -1.96 0.43
CA PHE A 24 -13.91 -2.09 1.01
C PHE A 24 -15.02 -2.03 -0.05
N VAL A 25 -14.98 -1.04 -0.94
CA VAL A 25 -15.98 -0.88 -2.02
C VAL A 25 -15.94 -2.06 -2.99
N ALA A 26 -14.75 -2.56 -3.32
CA ALA A 26 -14.59 -3.73 -4.18
C ALA A 26 -15.14 -5.00 -3.49
N SER A 27 -14.87 -5.17 -2.20
CA SER A 27 -15.31 -6.31 -1.39
C SER A 27 -16.82 -6.30 -1.08
N SER A 28 -17.50 -5.16 -1.22
CA SER A 28 -18.97 -5.10 -1.18
C SER A 28 -19.65 -5.69 -2.43
N GLN A 29 -18.90 -6.07 -3.46
CA GLN A 29 -19.46 -6.69 -4.67
C GLN A 29 -19.43 -8.20 -4.55
N SER A 30 -20.53 -8.88 -4.91
CA SER A 30 -20.60 -10.35 -4.92
C SER A 30 -19.71 -10.96 -6.02
N GLN A 31 -19.55 -10.26 -7.15
CA GLN A 31 -18.64 -10.60 -8.22
C GLN A 31 -17.85 -9.36 -8.64
N VAL A 32 -16.53 -9.45 -8.55
CA VAL A 32 -15.61 -8.47 -9.13
C VAL A 32 -15.21 -8.97 -10.51
N ALA A 33 -15.39 -8.15 -11.54
CA ALA A 33 -15.01 -8.51 -12.90
C ALA A 33 -13.49 -8.77 -12.96
N GLY A 34 -13.10 -9.94 -13.46
CA GLY A 34 -11.70 -10.35 -13.58
C GLY A 34 -11.49 -11.26 -14.79
N PRO A 35 -10.23 -11.44 -15.23
CA PRO A 35 -9.90 -12.42 -16.26
C PRO A 35 -10.28 -13.83 -15.80
N SER A 36 -10.68 -14.68 -16.74
CA SER A 36 -11.07 -16.08 -16.53
C SER A 36 -9.86 -17.00 -16.28
N ILE A 37 -8.95 -16.57 -15.41
CA ILE A 37 -7.77 -17.31 -14.96
C ILE A 37 -8.11 -17.94 -13.60
N PRO A 38 -7.85 -19.25 -13.39
CA PRO A 38 -8.07 -19.88 -12.09
C PRO A 38 -7.33 -19.15 -10.96
N ASN A 39 -8.01 -18.93 -9.83
CA ASN A 39 -7.45 -18.30 -8.61
C ASN A 39 -6.91 -16.87 -8.81
N PHE A 40 -7.37 -16.15 -9.84
CA PHE A 40 -6.95 -14.77 -10.09
C PHE A 40 -7.30 -13.82 -8.94
N ASP A 41 -8.43 -14.07 -8.27
CA ASP A 41 -8.86 -13.41 -7.03
C ASP A 41 -7.76 -13.38 -5.97
N LYS A 42 -7.10 -14.52 -5.70
CA LYS A 42 -6.01 -14.63 -4.72
C LYS A 42 -4.79 -13.82 -5.12
N VAL A 43 -4.50 -13.74 -6.43
CA VAL A 43 -3.42 -12.90 -6.96
C VAL A 43 -3.76 -11.42 -6.77
N ALA A 44 -5.01 -11.02 -7.03
CA ALA A 44 -5.47 -9.66 -6.81
C ALA A 44 -5.37 -9.26 -5.33
N HIS A 45 -5.84 -10.13 -4.42
CA HIS A 45 -5.72 -9.99 -2.97
C HIS A 45 -4.26 -9.80 -2.53
N PHE A 46 -3.37 -10.69 -2.99
CA PHE A 46 -1.94 -10.63 -2.72
C PHE A 46 -1.33 -9.26 -3.08
N PHE A 47 -1.61 -8.73 -4.28
CA PHE A 47 -1.06 -7.45 -4.71
C PHE A 47 -1.74 -6.25 -4.05
N ALA A 48 -3.06 -6.29 -3.83
CA ALA A 48 -3.81 -5.21 -3.17
C ALA A 48 -3.32 -5.02 -1.72
N TYR A 49 -3.19 -6.10 -0.96
CA TYR A 49 -2.68 -6.05 0.41
C TYR A 49 -1.16 -5.88 0.48
N GLY A 50 -0.41 -6.28 -0.55
CA GLY A 50 1.00 -5.90 -0.71
C GLY A 50 1.17 -4.38 -0.83
N LEU A 51 0.31 -3.71 -1.61
CA LEU A 51 0.27 -2.25 -1.69
C LEU A 51 -0.10 -1.65 -0.34
N LEU A 52 -1.16 -2.13 0.32
CA LEU A 52 -1.59 -1.65 1.64
C LEU A 52 -0.48 -1.79 2.69
N GLY A 53 0.19 -2.94 2.76
CA GLY A 53 1.33 -3.18 3.65
C GLY A 53 2.50 -2.22 3.36
N THR A 54 2.81 -1.97 2.09
CA THR A 54 3.84 -0.99 1.69
C THR A 54 3.48 0.42 2.14
N LEU A 55 2.21 0.83 1.98
CA LEU A 55 1.73 2.14 2.44
C LEU A 55 1.82 2.26 3.97
N TRP A 56 1.48 1.21 4.71
CA TRP A 56 1.70 1.17 6.16
C TRP A 56 3.18 1.31 6.53
N ALA A 57 4.07 0.62 5.82
CA ALA A 57 5.52 0.70 6.05
C ALA A 57 6.13 2.08 5.69
N ARG A 58 5.44 2.89 4.87
CA ARG A 58 5.81 4.27 4.52
C ARG A 58 5.46 5.28 5.62
N VAL A 59 4.50 4.98 6.47
CA VAL A 59 4.08 5.90 7.55
C VAL A 59 5.28 6.17 8.48
N PRO A 60 5.68 7.44 8.71
CA PRO A 60 6.90 7.75 9.46
C PRO A 60 6.97 7.14 10.87
N SER A 61 5.83 7.00 11.58
CA SER A 61 5.78 6.37 12.90
C SER A 61 6.08 4.87 12.82
N VAL A 62 5.52 4.18 11.84
CA VAL A 62 5.75 2.75 11.59
C VAL A 62 7.21 2.52 11.19
N GLN A 63 7.75 3.34 10.29
CA GLN A 63 9.12 3.23 9.81
C GLN A 63 10.18 3.41 10.92
N ARG A 64 9.87 4.22 11.94
CA ARG A 64 10.75 4.53 13.08
C ARG A 64 10.85 3.39 14.09
N SER A 65 9.82 2.58 14.26
CA SER A 65 9.73 1.55 15.31
C SER A 65 10.56 0.29 15.00
N LYS A 66 11.85 0.39 14.70
CA LYS A 66 12.65 -0.79 14.29
C LYS A 66 12.99 -1.69 15.49
N PRO A 67 12.87 -3.03 15.38
CA PRO A 67 12.42 -3.82 14.23
C PRO A 67 10.89 -3.97 14.10
N LEU A 68 10.12 -3.61 15.14
CA LEU A 68 8.66 -3.76 15.24
C LEU A 68 7.84 -3.16 14.09
N GLY A 69 8.36 -2.15 13.37
CA GLY A 69 7.66 -1.46 12.29
C GLY A 69 7.30 -2.37 11.13
N ILE A 70 8.12 -3.40 10.86
CA ILE A 70 7.81 -4.44 9.86
C ILE A 70 6.56 -5.19 10.30
N TRP A 71 6.59 -5.74 11.52
CA TRP A 71 5.49 -6.51 12.08
C TRP A 71 4.23 -5.67 12.24
N LEU A 72 4.35 -4.40 12.62
CA LEU A 72 3.22 -3.49 12.75
C LEU A 72 2.55 -3.23 11.40
N ALA A 73 3.31 -3.00 10.32
CA ALA A 73 2.73 -2.81 8.99
C ALA A 73 1.98 -4.06 8.50
N VAL A 74 2.58 -5.24 8.70
CA VAL A 74 1.95 -6.52 8.33
C VAL A 74 0.72 -6.79 9.18
N LEU A 75 0.78 -6.53 10.50
CA LEU A 75 -0.34 -6.72 11.41
C LEU A 75 -1.51 -5.80 11.05
N LEU A 76 -1.25 -4.52 10.74
CA LEU A 76 -2.30 -3.58 10.32
C LEU A 76 -2.97 -4.03 9.02
N ALA A 77 -2.21 -4.49 8.03
CA ALA A 77 -2.75 -5.01 6.78
C ALA A 77 -3.54 -6.32 7.00
N SER A 78 -2.99 -7.27 7.77
CA SER A 78 -3.63 -8.57 8.04
C SER A 78 -4.91 -8.41 8.88
N ALA A 79 -4.90 -7.54 9.89
CA ALA A 79 -6.10 -7.23 10.68
C ALA A 79 -7.19 -6.57 9.83
N TYR A 80 -6.80 -5.74 8.86
CA TYR A 80 -7.74 -5.21 7.88
C TYR A 80 -8.30 -6.32 6.98
N GLY A 81 -7.48 -7.29 6.55
CA GLY A 81 -7.92 -8.45 5.78
C GLY A 81 -8.95 -9.31 6.51
N VAL A 82 -8.73 -9.59 7.79
CA VAL A 82 -9.75 -10.27 8.63
C VAL A 82 -11.05 -9.46 8.68
N SER A 83 -10.94 -8.14 8.80
CA SER A 83 -12.12 -7.26 8.86
C SER A 83 -12.86 -7.23 7.52
N ASP A 84 -12.14 -7.33 6.40
CA ASP A 84 -12.70 -7.37 5.06
C ASP A 84 -13.42 -8.69 4.79
N GLU A 85 -12.82 -9.84 5.15
CA GLU A 85 -13.47 -11.15 5.10
C GLU A 85 -14.76 -11.17 5.96
N PHE A 86 -14.71 -10.58 7.15
CA PHE A 86 -15.90 -10.41 7.98
C PHE A 86 -16.95 -9.51 7.31
N HIS A 87 -16.55 -8.43 6.67
CA HIS A 87 -17.44 -7.55 5.90
C HIS A 87 -18.08 -8.28 4.71
N GLN A 88 -17.30 -9.09 3.98
CA GLN A 88 -17.77 -9.92 2.87
C GLN A 88 -18.84 -10.92 3.31
N SER A 89 -18.81 -11.40 4.55
CA SER A 89 -19.85 -12.29 5.11
C SER A 89 -21.26 -11.67 5.11
N PHE A 90 -21.36 -10.34 5.06
CA PHE A 90 -22.64 -9.62 4.96
C PHE A 90 -23.10 -9.39 3.52
N THR A 91 -22.28 -9.72 2.53
CA THR A 91 -22.59 -9.53 1.11
C THR A 91 -23.26 -10.79 0.54
N PRO A 92 -24.56 -10.75 0.17
CA PRO A 92 -25.25 -11.93 -0.34
C PRO A 92 -24.57 -12.49 -1.60
N GLY A 93 -24.30 -13.80 -1.60
CA GLY A 93 -23.63 -14.48 -2.71
C GLY A 93 -22.11 -14.36 -2.71
N ARG A 94 -21.50 -13.71 -1.70
CA ARG A 94 -20.05 -13.74 -1.45
C ARG A 94 -19.72 -14.80 -0.42
N SER A 95 -18.66 -15.57 -0.65
CA SER A 95 -18.12 -16.54 0.30
C SER A 95 -16.89 -15.97 0.99
N VAL A 96 -16.81 -16.12 2.31
CA VAL A 96 -15.60 -15.88 3.09
C VAL A 96 -14.60 -16.99 2.78
N ASP A 97 -13.35 -16.64 2.47
CA ASP A 97 -12.30 -17.60 2.15
C ASP A 97 -11.04 -17.33 2.99
N PHE A 98 -10.67 -18.32 3.81
CA PHE A 98 -9.44 -18.29 4.58
C PHE A 98 -8.19 -18.11 3.69
N PHE A 99 -8.22 -18.63 2.46
CA PHE A 99 -7.11 -18.49 1.52
C PHE A 99 -6.97 -17.06 0.97
N ASP A 100 -8.03 -16.26 0.98
CA ASP A 100 -7.97 -14.84 0.59
C ASP A 100 -7.24 -14.05 1.68
N TRP A 101 -7.63 -14.24 2.96
CA TRP A 101 -6.88 -13.66 4.10
C TRP A 101 -5.41 -14.10 4.16
N LEU A 102 -5.12 -15.37 3.82
CA LEU A 102 -3.74 -15.86 3.74
C LEU A 102 -2.96 -15.17 2.61
N SER A 103 -3.59 -14.98 1.45
CA SER A 103 -3.02 -14.26 0.32
C SER A 103 -2.73 -12.80 0.67
N ASP A 104 -3.67 -12.15 1.37
CA ASP A 104 -3.52 -10.78 1.87
C ASP A 104 -2.31 -10.64 2.79
N THR A 105 -2.22 -11.53 3.76
CA THR A 105 -1.16 -11.52 4.77
C THR A 105 0.21 -11.82 4.15
N CYS A 106 0.28 -12.79 3.23
CA CYS A 106 1.52 -13.11 2.49
C CYS A 106 1.97 -11.94 1.61
N GLY A 107 1.03 -11.30 0.90
CA GLY A 107 1.28 -10.15 0.04
C GLY A 107 1.84 -8.96 0.83
N ALA A 108 1.19 -8.63 1.94
CA ALA A 108 1.65 -7.59 2.86
C ALA A 108 3.04 -7.91 3.42
N ALA A 109 3.27 -9.14 3.89
CA ALA A 109 4.56 -9.56 4.45
C ALA A 109 5.70 -9.44 3.45
N LEU A 110 5.52 -9.95 2.23
CA LEU A 110 6.54 -9.88 1.18
C LEU A 110 6.82 -8.43 0.79
N ALA A 111 5.78 -7.63 0.54
CA ALA A 111 5.95 -6.26 0.08
C ALA A 111 6.62 -5.37 1.13
N VAL A 112 6.25 -5.52 2.41
CA VAL A 112 6.91 -4.82 3.53
C VAL A 112 8.38 -5.24 3.65
N TRP A 113 8.68 -6.53 3.51
CA TRP A 113 10.06 -7.03 3.55
C TRP A 113 10.89 -6.43 2.40
N VAL A 114 10.38 -6.51 1.17
CA VAL A 114 11.04 -5.92 -0.02
C VAL A 114 11.23 -4.41 0.16
N TYR A 115 10.21 -3.68 0.60
CA TYR A 115 10.31 -2.24 0.89
C TYR A 115 11.40 -1.89 1.90
N ARG A 116 11.60 -2.76 2.90
CA ARG A 116 12.49 -2.47 4.01
C ARG A 116 13.95 -2.84 3.75
N PHE A 117 14.19 -3.90 2.97
CA PHE A 117 15.51 -4.46 2.73
C PHE A 117 16.05 -4.18 1.32
N TRP A 118 15.19 -3.93 0.32
CA TRP A 118 15.61 -3.55 -1.03
C TRP A 118 15.58 -2.03 -1.22
N SER A 119 16.76 -1.41 -1.09
CA SER A 119 16.92 0.04 -1.25
C SER A 119 16.53 0.57 -2.63
N GLY A 120 16.73 -0.21 -3.70
CA GLY A 120 16.29 0.10 -5.06
C GLY A 120 14.78 0.24 -5.17
N TYR A 121 14.03 -0.76 -4.70
CA TYR A 121 12.56 -0.72 -4.69
C TYR A 121 12.03 0.47 -3.88
N ARG A 122 12.60 0.71 -2.69
CA ARG A 122 12.24 1.87 -1.87
C ARG A 122 12.52 3.20 -2.58
N ARG A 123 13.70 3.36 -3.18
CA ARG A 123 14.07 4.59 -3.91
C ARG A 123 13.17 4.84 -5.11
N PHE A 124 12.80 3.78 -5.83
CA PHE A 124 11.87 3.87 -6.94
C PHE A 124 10.50 4.41 -6.48
N LEU A 125 9.95 3.89 -5.37
CA LEU A 125 8.66 4.33 -4.83
C LEU A 125 8.69 5.71 -4.15
N GLU A 126 9.86 6.11 -3.63
CA GLU A 126 10.07 7.43 -3.01
C GLU A 126 10.62 8.47 -4.01
N ALA A 127 10.78 8.13 -5.29
CA ALA A 127 11.32 9.03 -6.29
C ALA A 127 10.41 10.28 -6.46
N PRO A 128 10.96 11.51 -6.39
CA PRO A 128 10.16 12.72 -6.60
C PRO A 128 9.57 12.75 -8.01
N LEU A 129 8.24 12.94 -8.11
CA LEU A 129 7.54 13.01 -9.41
C LEU A 129 7.89 14.27 -10.22
N ARG A 130 8.37 15.34 -9.57
CA ARG A 130 8.88 16.53 -10.26
C ARG A 130 10.37 16.36 -10.52
N GLY A 131 10.72 15.91 -11.72
CA GLY A 131 12.01 16.28 -12.30
C GLY A 131 12.07 17.80 -12.35
N ASN A 132 13.03 18.41 -11.67
CA ASN A 132 13.30 19.83 -11.83
C ASN A 132 13.83 20.03 -13.25
N VAL A 133 12.94 20.25 -14.21
CA VAL A 133 13.32 20.91 -15.46
C VAL A 133 13.65 22.33 -15.05
N ARG A 134 14.93 22.61 -14.83
CA ARG A 134 15.40 23.99 -14.88
C ARG A 134 15.25 24.40 -16.34
N ILE A 135 14.20 25.14 -16.64
CA ILE A 135 14.19 25.94 -17.86
C ILE A 135 15.16 27.07 -17.53
N ASP A 136 16.41 26.90 -17.95
CA ASP A 136 17.38 28.00 -17.96
C ASP A 136 16.86 28.99 -19.01
N LEU A 137 15.97 29.89 -18.59
CA LEU A 137 15.62 31.05 -19.39
C LEU A 137 16.92 31.86 -19.58
N PRO A 138 17.30 32.19 -20.82
CA PRO A 138 18.41 33.10 -21.05
C PRO A 138 18.13 34.40 -20.30
N ALA A 139 19.17 34.91 -19.62
CA ALA A 139 19.03 36.00 -18.65
C ALA A 139 18.64 37.36 -19.28
N ASP A 140 18.55 37.45 -20.61
CA ASP A 140 18.38 38.69 -21.35
C ASP A 140 16.96 38.93 -21.89
N GLY A 141 16.05 37.94 -21.82
CA GLY A 141 14.62 38.18 -22.02
C GLY A 141 14.20 38.72 -23.38
N THR A 142 15.01 38.58 -24.43
CA THR A 142 14.64 39.01 -25.78
C THR A 142 14.11 37.84 -26.61
N PRO A 143 12.85 37.87 -27.06
CA PRO A 143 12.41 37.00 -28.13
C PRO A 143 12.93 37.54 -29.47
N ASP A 144 13.42 36.63 -30.32
CA ASP A 144 13.80 36.88 -31.72
C ASP A 144 12.59 37.31 -32.57
#